data_AF-A0AAD4EQU9-F1
#
_entry.id   AF-A0AAD4EQU9-F1
#
_cell.length_a   1.000
_cell.length_b   1.000
_cell.length_c   1.000
_cell.angle_alpha   90.00
_cell.angle_beta   90.00
_cell.angle_gamma   90.00
#
_symmetry.space_group_name_H-M   'P 1'
#
loop_
_entity.id
_entity.type
_entity.pdbx_description
1 polymer ?
#
loop_
_entity_poly.entity_id
_entity_poly.type
_entity_poly.pdbx_seq_one_letter_code
_entity_poly.pdbx_strand_id
1 'polypeptide(L)'
;VRSCAWIDQPCGLFIEVDKIRIDDHLWFWHGVEPTRTTPSSCRFKGCPDTETMKFLSRHIEGIHFSASYRCPYCKKLSSRTDSLTRHQKGCKPLLASRA
;
A
#
# COMPACT_ATOMS: atom_id res chain seq x y z
N VAL A 1 5.28 9.14 3.11
CA VAL A 1 5.53 8.99 1.66
C VAL A 1 6.75 8.09 1.41
N ARG A 2 6.85 7.46 0.24
CA ARG A 2 7.94 6.57 -0.19
C ARG A 2 8.31 6.87 -1.64
N SER A 3 9.58 6.78 -2.00
CA SER A 3 10.02 7.01 -3.39
C SER A 3 9.53 5.90 -4.32
N CYS A 4 9.03 6.27 -5.50
CA CYS A 4 8.76 5.32 -6.57
C CYS A 4 10.08 4.83 -7.17
N ALA A 5 10.25 3.51 -7.25
CA ALA A 5 11.41 2.87 -7.89
C ALA A 5 10.98 1.93 -9.03
N TRP A 6 9.92 2.32 -9.74
CA TRP A 6 9.42 1.60 -10.90
C TRP A 6 10.37 1.77 -12.10
N ILE A 7 10.67 0.68 -12.83
CA ILE A 7 11.84 0.63 -13.72
C ILE A 7 11.60 1.02 -15.19
N ASP A 8 10.35 1.18 -15.65
CA ASP A 8 10.11 1.51 -17.08
C ASP A 8 10.55 2.93 -17.45
N GLN A 9 10.18 3.91 -16.64
CA GLN A 9 10.48 5.33 -16.72
C GLN A 9 10.58 5.89 -15.29
N PRO A 10 11.79 6.05 -14.73
CA PRO A 10 11.95 6.49 -13.34
C PRO A 10 11.40 7.91 -13.17
N CYS A 11 10.23 8.02 -12.52
CA CYS A 11 9.50 9.28 -12.38
C CYS A 11 10.06 10.22 -11.29
N GLY A 12 10.86 9.68 -10.36
CA GLY A 12 11.44 10.45 -9.24
C GLY A 12 10.42 10.95 -8.21
N LEU A 13 9.16 10.49 -8.30
CA LEU A 13 8.08 10.95 -7.44
C LEU A 13 7.98 10.14 -6.14
N PHE A 14 7.33 10.75 -5.15
CA PHE A 14 7.01 10.11 -3.89
C PHE A 14 5.52 9.77 -3.83
N ILE A 15 5.22 8.56 -3.37
CA ILE A 15 3.86 8.05 -3.23
C ILE A 15 3.49 8.05 -1.73
N GLU A 16 2.29 8.49 -1.42
CA GLU A 16 1.67 8.18 -0.12
C GLU A 16 1.38 6.68 -0.04
N VAL A 17 1.67 6.08 1.11
CA VAL A 17 1.55 4.62 1.29
C VAL A 17 0.09 4.31 1.59
N ASP A 18 -0.72 4.27 0.54
CA ASP A 18 -2.15 3.95 0.52
C ASP A 18 -2.51 3.33 -0.83
N LYS A 19 -3.48 2.42 -0.85
CA LYS A 19 -3.91 1.71 -2.06
C LYS A 19 -4.29 2.65 -3.20
N ILE A 20 -5.12 3.67 -2.94
CA ILE A 20 -5.65 4.58 -3.96
C ILE A 20 -4.50 5.39 -4.55
N ARG A 21 -3.64 5.93 -3.68
CA ARG A 21 -2.51 6.75 -4.11
C ARG A 21 -1.48 5.95 -4.91
N ILE A 22 -1.29 4.67 -4.59
CA ILE A 22 -0.44 3.77 -5.38
C ILE A 22 -1.10 3.48 -6.74
N ASP A 23 -2.38 3.11 -6.76
CA ASP A 23 -3.10 2.82 -8.01
C ASP A 23 -3.11 4.02 -8.97
N ASP A 24 -3.49 5.19 -8.47
CA ASP A 24 -3.50 6.44 -9.25
C ASP A 24 -2.10 6.76 -9.77
N HIS A 25 -1.07 6.59 -8.94
CA HIS A 25 0.30 6.84 -9.36
C HIS A 25 0.73 5.91 -10.51
N LEU A 26 0.46 4.62 -10.39
CA LEU A 26 0.85 3.68 -11.44
C LEU A 26 0.06 3.91 -12.73
N TRP A 27 -1.20 4.34 -12.61
CA TRP A 27 -2.01 4.66 -13.77
C TRP A 27 -1.51 5.90 -14.51
N PHE A 28 -1.39 7.04 -13.82
CA PHE A 28 -1.05 8.31 -14.47
C PHE A 28 0.40 8.38 -14.96
N TRP A 29 1.35 7.74 -14.27
CA TRP A 29 2.78 7.84 -14.60
C TRP A 29 3.36 6.61 -15.29
N HIS A 30 2.77 5.43 -15.09
CA HIS A 30 3.28 4.17 -15.64
C HIS A 30 2.27 3.42 -16.51
N GLY A 31 1.08 3.99 -16.74
CA GLY A 31 0.05 3.39 -17.60
C GLY A 31 -0.53 2.09 -17.08
N VAL A 32 -0.33 1.78 -15.78
CA VAL A 32 -0.87 0.55 -15.19
C VAL A 32 -2.31 0.78 -14.77
N GLU A 33 -3.23 0.09 -15.43
CA GLU A 33 -4.66 0.24 -15.15
C GLU A 33 -5.01 -0.25 -13.73
N PRO A 34 -5.77 0.52 -12.93
CA PRO A 34 -6.07 0.17 -11.53
C PRO A 34 -7.19 -0.88 -11.39
N THR A 35 -7.74 -1.37 -12.51
CA THR A 35 -8.84 -2.34 -12.49
C THR A 35 -8.36 -3.71 -12.06
N ARG A 36 -9.24 -4.45 -11.37
CA ARG A 36 -8.95 -5.82 -10.90
C ARG A 36 -9.03 -6.87 -12.02
N THR A 37 -9.38 -6.42 -13.22
CA THR A 37 -9.68 -7.25 -14.40
C THR A 37 -8.47 -7.44 -15.28
N THR A 38 -7.47 -6.55 -15.20
CA THR A 38 -6.22 -6.64 -15.97
C THR A 38 -5.04 -6.95 -15.04
N PRO A 39 -4.68 -8.24 -14.88
CA PRO A 39 -3.50 -8.61 -14.11
C PRO A 39 -2.26 -7.93 -14.69
N SER A 40 -1.43 -7.38 -13.81
CA SER A 40 -0.17 -6.72 -14.20
C SER A 40 0.97 -7.24 -13.34
N SER A 41 2.17 -7.39 -13.90
CA SER A 41 3.37 -7.77 -13.16
C SER A 41 3.99 -6.56 -12.46
N CYS A 42 4.63 -6.81 -11.32
CA CYS A 42 5.35 -5.77 -10.62
C CYS A 42 6.65 -5.43 -11.35
N ARG A 43 6.92 -4.13 -11.56
CA ARG A 43 8.17 -3.64 -12.14
C ARG A 43 8.93 -2.71 -11.21
N PHE A 44 8.71 -2.85 -9.90
CA PHE A 44 9.56 -2.19 -8.92
C PHE A 44 10.98 -2.76 -8.99
N LYS A 45 11.98 -1.89 -8.85
CA LYS A 45 13.39 -2.28 -8.87
C LYS A 45 13.67 -3.35 -7.80
N GLY A 46 14.20 -4.48 -8.24
CA GLY A 46 14.56 -5.60 -7.36
C GLY A 46 13.37 -6.40 -6.84
N CYS A 47 12.19 -6.28 -7.45
CA CYS A 47 11.06 -7.15 -7.13
C CYS A 47 11.36 -8.59 -7.60
N PRO A 48 11.27 -9.60 -6.70
CA PRO A 48 11.48 -11.00 -7.08
C PRO A 48 10.26 -11.60 -7.79
N ASP A 49 9.09 -11.00 -7.65
CA ASP A 49 7.84 -11.49 -8.22
C ASP A 49 7.72 -11.10 -9.69
N THR A 50 7.75 -12.10 -10.57
CA THR A 50 7.58 -11.92 -12.02
C THR A 50 6.16 -12.18 -12.50
N GLU A 51 5.32 -12.78 -11.65
CA GLU A 51 3.95 -13.16 -11.98
C GLU A 51 3.00 -11.95 -12.00
N THR A 52 1.94 -12.07 -12.81
CA THR A 52 0.89 -11.05 -12.85
C THR A 52 -0.01 -11.12 -11.62
N MET A 53 -0.40 -9.96 -11.09
CA MET A 53 -1.22 -9.88 -9.88
C MET A 53 -2.43 -8.98 -10.09
N LYS A 54 -3.56 -9.36 -9.47
CA LYS A 54 -4.82 -8.56 -9.47
C LYS A 54 -4.79 -7.38 -8.50
N PHE A 55 -3.85 -7.38 -7.54
CA PHE A 55 -3.76 -6.40 -6.46
C PHE A 55 -2.36 -5.82 -6.33
N LEU A 56 -1.88 -5.22 -7.42
CA LEU A 56 -0.53 -4.66 -7.48
C LEU A 56 -0.27 -3.60 -6.40
N SER A 57 -1.24 -2.73 -6.10
CA SER A 57 -1.11 -1.74 -5.03
C SER A 57 -0.88 -2.36 -3.66
N ARG A 58 -1.57 -3.46 -3.33
CA ARG A 58 -1.36 -4.19 -2.06
C ARG A 58 0.01 -4.86 -2.01
N HIS A 59 0.46 -5.41 -3.14
CA HIS A 59 1.81 -5.95 -3.26
C HIS A 59 2.84 -4.85 -3.00
N ILE A 60 2.74 -3.68 -3.65
CA ILE A 60 3.67 -2.57 -3.46
C ILE A 60 3.64 -2.03 -2.02
N GLU A 61 2.45 -1.85 -1.45
CA GLU A 61 2.26 -1.39 -0.06
C GLU A 61 3.01 -2.29 0.94
N GLY A 62 2.88 -3.61 0.81
CA GLY A 62 3.49 -4.57 1.72
C GLY A 62 4.97 -4.84 1.45
N ILE A 63 5.33 -5.07 0.19
CA ILE A 63 6.66 -5.55 -0.20
C ILE A 63 7.64 -4.39 -0.38
N HIS A 64 7.26 -3.35 -1.13
CA HIS A 64 8.18 -2.27 -1.49
C HIS A 64 8.17 -1.12 -0.49
N PHE A 65 7.03 -0.85 0.15
CA PHE A 65 6.92 0.21 1.13
C PHE A 65 7.03 -0.27 2.58
N SER A 66 7.03 -1.58 2.79
CA SER A 66 7.10 -2.25 4.10
C SER A 66 6.14 -1.61 5.10
N ALA A 67 4.91 -1.36 4.64
CA ALA A 67 3.96 -0.56 5.39
C ALA A 67 3.53 -1.27 6.68
N SER A 68 3.58 -0.55 7.78
CA SER A 68 2.96 -0.96 9.04
C SER A 68 2.21 0.23 9.63
N TYR A 69 0.93 0.01 9.92
CA TYR A 69 0.03 1.03 10.39
C TYR A 69 -0.38 0.73 11.82
N ARG A 70 -0.08 1.67 12.72
CA ARG A 70 -0.42 1.58 14.13
C ARG A 70 -1.79 2.20 14.38
N CYS A 71 -2.68 1.45 15.00
CA CYS A 71 -3.92 2.00 15.50
C CYS A 71 -3.65 3.03 16.61
N PRO A 72 -4.18 4.26 16.52
CA PRO A 72 -3.97 5.28 17.55
C PRO A 72 -4.65 4.92 18.88
N TYR A 73 -5.72 4.12 18.85
CA TYR A 73 -6.53 3.81 20.03
C TYR A 73 -6.03 2.59 20.82
N CYS A 74 -5.62 1.52 20.11
CA CYS A 74 -5.18 0.29 20.76
C CYS A 74 -3.75 -0.15 20.40
N LYS A 75 -3.01 0.66 19.65
CA LYS A 75 -1.62 0.40 19.23
C LYS A 75 -1.42 -0.89 18.42
N LYS A 76 -2.49 -1.61 18.06
CA LYS A 76 -2.43 -2.78 17.16
C LYS A 76 -1.83 -2.38 15.82
N LEU A 77 -0.88 -3.19 15.34
CA LEU A 77 -0.27 -3.04 14.03
C LEU A 77 -1.10 -3.75 12.97
N SER A 78 -1.21 -3.14 11.80
CA SER A 78 -1.78 -3.72 10.58
C SER A 78 -0.77 -3.55 9.45
N SER A 79 -0.69 -4.52 8.54
CA SER A 79 0.18 -4.45 7.36
C SER A 79 -0.42 -3.70 6.18
N ARG A 80 -1.70 -3.28 6.27
CA ARG A 80 -2.46 -2.62 5.17
C ARG A 80 -3.38 -1.53 5.68
N THR A 81 -3.59 -0.46 4.89
CA THR A 81 -4.48 0.66 5.24
C THR A 81 -5.91 0.20 5.45
N ASP A 82 -6.47 -0.59 4.52
CA ASP A 82 -7.86 -1.06 4.58
C ASP A 82 -8.17 -1.86 5.86
N SER A 83 -7.16 -2.59 6.33
CA SER A 83 -7.22 -3.45 7.52
C SER A 83 -7.21 -2.61 8.78
N LEU A 84 -6.38 -1.55 8.81
CA LEU A 84 -6.41 -0.57 9.90
C LEU A 84 -7.74 0.18 9.94
N THR A 85 -8.24 0.68 8.81
CA THR A 85 -9.52 1.41 8.74
C THR A 85 -10.68 0.56 9.26
N ARG A 86 -10.77 -0.70 8.82
CA ARG A 86 -11.78 -1.63 9.34
C ARG A 86 -11.62 -1.89 10.83
N HIS A 87 -10.39 -2.05 11.30
CA HIS A 87 -10.10 -2.24 12.72
C HIS A 87 -10.54 -1.02 13.55
N GLN A 88 -10.24 0.21 13.09
CA GLN A 88 -10.58 1.45 13.78
C GLN A 88 -12.09 1.59 14.01
N LYS A 89 -12.93 1.19 13.04
CA LYS A 89 -14.40 1.24 13.18
C LYS A 89 -14.93 0.46 14.39
N GLY A 90 -14.25 -0.61 14.80
CA GLY A 90 -14.61 -1.43 15.97
C GLY A 90 -13.59 -1.38 17.09
N CYS A 91 -12.66 -0.42 17.06
CA CYS A 91 -11.55 -0.39 18.00
C CYS A 91 -12.00 0.16 19.35
N LYS A 92 -11.72 -0.59 20.42
CA LYS A 92 -11.86 -0.09 21.80
C LYS A 92 -10.56 0.61 22.22
N PRO A 93 -10.61 1.83 22.76
CA PRO A 93 -9.42 2.51 23.27
C PRO A 93 -8.80 1.73 24.44
N LEU A 94 -7.47 1.71 24.52
CA LEU A 94 -6.74 1.19 25.69
C LEU A 94 -6.89 2.09 26.94
N LEU A 95 -7.57 3.23 26.81
CA LEU A 95 -7.79 4.22 27.89
C LEU A 95 -9.18 4.08 28.52
N ALA A 96 -9.56 2.85 28.90
CA ALA A 96 -10.61 2.60 29.89
C ALA A 96 -10.04 1.93 31.15
N SER A 97 -8.78 2.23 31.49
CA SER A 97 -8.07 1.63 32.64
C SER A 97 -6.98 2.52 33.23
N ARG A 98 -7.23 3.82 33.39
CA ARG A 98 -6.48 4.65 34.33
C ARG A 98 -7.48 5.33 35.26
N ALA A 99 -7.55 4.77 36.48
CA ALA A 99 -8.12 5.38 37.67
C ALA A 99 -7.33 6.63 38.06
#